data_AF-A0A1M7FTM9-F1
#
_entry.id   AF-A0A1M7FTM9-F1
#
_cell.length_a   1.000
_cell.length_b   1.000
_cell.length_c   1.000
_cell.angle_alpha   90.00
_cell.angle_beta   90.00
_cell.angle_gamma   90.00
#
_symmetry.space_group_name_H-M   'P 1'
#
loop_
_entity.id
_entity.type
_entity.pdbx_description
1 polymer ?
#
loop_
_entity_poly.entity_id
_entity_poly.type
_entity_poly.pdbx_seq_one_letter_code
_entity_poly.pdbx_strand_id
1 'polypeptide(L)'
;MKTGPQMNTLLQSLQAKVETQTHATEAQTQQMLNDFEQHLSQALSAAQQKIMQDMRELQKLSEIIHDGTATQVEEQARKIRQATAELEASRKEWRTVTWKTMLPTYLAGVLLTFWVLLMAVQLTFPKPQNATVEPGLAMFGLEGARVSRGPGGLGQVLSLPRGVTLADCPIPNLNGGEVCVETATTR
;
A
#
# COMPACT_ATOMS: atom_id res chain seq x y z
N MET A 1 54.29 60.93 -95.40
CA MET A 1 53.86 60.07 -94.28
C MET A 1 53.57 58.68 -94.85
N LYS A 2 54.36 57.67 -94.49
CA LYS A 2 54.33 56.33 -95.11
C LYS A 2 54.15 55.29 -94.00
N THR A 3 52.92 55.14 -93.51
CA THR A 3 52.54 54.24 -92.39
C THR A 3 51.33 53.37 -92.76
N GLY A 4 51.25 52.94 -94.02
CA GLY A 4 50.13 52.09 -94.52
C GLY A 4 50.30 50.57 -94.31
N PRO A 5 51.45 49.95 -94.62
CA PRO A 5 51.55 48.48 -94.64
C PRO A 5 51.86 47.83 -93.28
N GLN A 6 52.51 48.53 -92.34
CA GLN A 6 52.82 47.97 -91.02
C GLN A 6 51.60 47.84 -90.08
N MET A 7 50.57 48.67 -90.27
CA MET A 7 49.43 48.68 -89.36
C MET A 7 48.48 47.50 -89.61
N ASN A 8 48.36 47.06 -90.87
CA ASN A 8 47.56 45.89 -91.23
C ASN A 8 48.18 44.56 -90.78
N THR A 9 49.51 44.43 -90.80
CA THR A 9 50.18 43.21 -90.31
C THR A 9 50.09 43.09 -88.79
N LEU A 10 50.15 44.21 -88.06
CA LEU A 10 49.92 44.25 -86.62
C LEU A 10 48.48 43.83 -86.26
N LEU A 11 47.47 44.34 -86.97
CA LEU A 11 46.07 43.96 -86.78
C LEU A 11 45.84 42.46 -87.04
N GLN A 12 46.38 41.91 -88.12
CA GLN A 12 46.29 40.47 -88.39
C GLN A 12 46.97 39.62 -87.31
N SER A 13 48.13 40.06 -86.82
CA SER A 13 48.84 39.34 -85.75
C SER A 13 48.08 39.35 -84.43
N LEU A 14 47.40 40.46 -84.13
CA LEU A 14 46.55 40.61 -82.95
C LEU A 14 45.31 39.75 -83.07
N GLN A 15 44.64 39.75 -84.22
CA GLN A 15 43.47 38.93 -84.46
C GLN A 15 43.79 37.43 -84.36
N ALA A 16 44.88 36.97 -84.97
CA ALA A 16 45.31 35.58 -84.86
C ALA A 16 45.68 35.17 -83.43
N LYS A 17 46.30 36.08 -82.65
CA LYS A 17 46.59 35.84 -81.22
C LYS A 17 45.32 35.76 -80.39
N VAL A 18 44.34 36.62 -80.66
CA VAL A 18 43.07 36.64 -79.95
C VAL A 18 42.29 35.37 -80.27
N GLU A 19 42.17 34.96 -81.54
CA GLU A 19 41.48 33.72 -81.92
C GLU A 19 42.15 32.48 -81.31
N THR A 20 43.48 32.38 -81.36
CA THR A 20 44.20 31.25 -80.74
C THR A 20 44.09 31.24 -79.23
N GLN A 21 44.12 32.40 -78.57
CA GLN A 21 43.92 32.49 -77.12
C GLN A 21 42.48 32.12 -76.75
N THR A 22 41.50 32.55 -77.54
CA THR A 22 40.08 32.28 -77.30
C THR A 22 39.79 30.78 -77.45
N HIS A 23 40.29 30.14 -78.51
CA HIS A 23 40.14 28.70 -78.71
C HIS A 23 40.88 27.88 -77.65
N ALA A 24 42.07 28.31 -77.21
CA ALA A 24 42.77 27.65 -76.12
C ALA A 24 42.00 27.75 -74.79
N THR A 25 41.41 28.91 -74.49
CA THR A 25 40.56 29.06 -73.30
C THR A 25 39.26 28.27 -73.39
N GLU A 26 38.62 28.22 -74.57
CA GLU A 26 37.41 27.45 -74.81
C GLU A 26 37.66 25.95 -74.60
N ALA A 27 38.70 25.40 -75.24
CA ALA A 27 39.10 24.01 -75.07
C ALA A 27 39.44 23.68 -73.61
N GLN A 28 40.13 24.58 -72.90
CA GLN A 28 40.46 24.41 -71.49
C GLN A 28 39.21 24.42 -70.61
N THR A 29 38.25 25.33 -70.85
CA THR A 29 36.99 25.35 -70.12
C THR A 29 36.15 24.12 -70.38
N GLN A 30 36.18 23.59 -71.61
CA GLN A 30 35.40 22.42 -71.99
C GLN A 30 35.96 21.14 -71.37
N GLN A 31 37.29 21.00 -71.31
CA GLN A 31 37.93 19.94 -70.54
C GLN A 31 37.60 20.03 -69.05
N MET A 32 37.66 21.24 -68.46
CA MET A 32 37.33 21.44 -67.05
C MET A 32 35.87 21.09 -66.73
N LEU A 33 34.92 21.44 -67.62
CA LEU A 33 33.52 21.06 -67.45
C LEU A 33 33.33 19.55 -67.52
N ASN A 34 33.98 18.88 -68.49
CA ASN A 34 33.84 17.44 -68.67
C ASN A 34 34.43 16.67 -67.47
N ASP A 35 35.58 17.12 -66.96
CA ASP A 35 36.22 16.56 -65.77
C ASP A 35 35.35 16.77 -64.52
N PHE A 36 34.70 17.94 -64.40
CA PHE A 36 33.77 18.22 -63.31
C PHE A 36 32.50 17.35 -63.38
N GLU A 37 31.93 17.18 -64.56
CA GLU A 37 30.79 16.28 -64.78
C GLU A 37 31.15 14.83 -64.45
N GLN A 38 32.32 14.39 -64.87
CA GLN A 38 32.82 13.04 -64.61
C GLN A 38 33.06 12.82 -63.11
N HIS A 39 33.67 13.78 -62.41
CA HIS A 39 33.84 13.75 -60.96
C HIS A 39 32.51 13.75 -60.20
N LEU A 40 31.55 14.57 -60.62
CA LEU A 40 30.22 14.60 -60.00
C LEU A 40 29.49 13.28 -60.20
N SER A 41 29.54 12.70 -61.40
CA SER A 41 28.89 11.41 -61.68
C SER A 41 29.50 10.29 -60.84
N GLN A 42 30.83 10.27 -60.70
CA GLN A 42 31.51 9.30 -59.84
C GLN A 42 31.15 9.51 -58.37
N ALA A 43 31.18 10.75 -57.87
CA ALA A 43 30.83 11.06 -56.49
C ALA A 43 29.37 10.67 -56.18
N LEU A 44 28.45 10.95 -57.10
CA LEU A 44 27.03 10.60 -56.98
C LEU A 44 26.83 9.08 -56.95
N SER A 45 27.50 8.35 -57.85
CA SER A 45 27.42 6.88 -57.91
C SER A 45 27.99 6.22 -56.64
N ALA A 46 29.11 6.73 -56.13
CA ALA A 46 29.72 6.27 -54.88
C ALA A 46 28.81 6.54 -53.68
N ALA A 47 28.20 7.74 -53.62
CA ALA A 47 27.25 8.09 -52.58
C ALA A 47 26.00 7.20 -52.63
N GLN A 48 25.45 6.97 -53.83
CA GLN A 48 24.30 6.09 -54.02
C GLN A 48 24.61 4.65 -53.56
N GLN A 49 25.78 4.14 -53.92
CA GLN A 49 26.21 2.80 -53.54
C GLN A 49 26.41 2.67 -52.02
N LYS A 50 26.96 3.71 -51.39
CA LYS A 50 27.11 3.79 -49.93
C LYS A 50 25.75 3.80 -49.21
N ILE A 51 24.79 4.61 -49.68
CA ILE A 51 23.42 4.65 -49.14
C ILE A 51 22.76 3.27 -49.25
N MET A 52 22.93 2.60 -50.38
CA MET A 52 22.36 1.27 -50.60
C MET A 52 22.95 0.22 -49.65
N GLN A 53 24.24 0.36 -49.32
CA GLN A 53 24.92 -0.51 -48.38
C GLN A 53 24.48 -0.24 -46.94
N ASP A 54 24.42 1.03 -46.53
CA ASP A 54 23.93 1.45 -45.22
C ASP A 54 22.50 0.96 -44.99
N MET A 55 21.61 1.08 -45.98
CA MET A 55 20.24 0.57 -45.88
C MET A 55 20.18 -0.95 -45.62
N ARG A 56 21.03 -1.75 -46.28
CA ARG A 56 21.09 -3.20 -46.04
C ARG A 56 21.64 -3.52 -44.65
N GLU A 57 22.61 -2.76 -44.17
CA GLU A 57 23.15 -2.92 -42.82
C GLU A 57 22.11 -2.58 -41.76
N LEU A 58 21.38 -1.46 -41.91
CA LEU A 58 20.26 -1.12 -41.02
C LEU A 58 19.19 -2.20 -41.02
N GLN A 59 18.85 -2.76 -42.18
CA GLN A 59 17.84 -3.82 -42.28
C GLN A 59 18.27 -5.09 -41.54
N LYS A 60 19.53 -5.51 -41.70
CA LYS A 60 20.11 -6.63 -40.93
C LYS A 60 20.13 -6.34 -39.43
N LEU A 61 20.51 -5.13 -39.04
CA LEU A 61 20.57 -4.74 -37.63
C LEU A 61 19.17 -4.75 -37.02
N SER A 62 18.17 -4.26 -37.75
CA SER A 62 16.76 -4.31 -37.36
C SER A 62 16.28 -5.75 -37.17
N GLU A 63 16.63 -6.66 -38.07
CA GLU A 63 16.26 -8.08 -37.99
C GLU A 63 16.88 -8.75 -36.76
N ILE A 64 18.18 -8.52 -36.51
CA ILE A 64 18.90 -9.02 -35.33
C ILE A 64 18.28 -8.48 -34.04
N ILE A 65 17.96 -7.18 -33.98
CA ILE A 65 17.33 -6.58 -32.81
C ILE A 65 15.95 -7.18 -32.59
N HIS A 66 15.16 -7.38 -33.64
CA HIS A 66 13.82 -7.94 -33.52
C HIS A 66 13.84 -9.38 -33.00
N ASP A 67 14.71 -10.22 -33.57
CA ASP A 67 14.87 -11.62 -33.16
C ASP A 67 15.48 -11.74 -31.75
N GLY A 68 16.48 -10.91 -31.44
CA GLY A 68 17.08 -10.82 -30.10
C GLY A 68 16.09 -10.32 -29.04
N THR A 69 15.19 -9.42 -29.39
CA THR A 69 14.17 -8.91 -28.44
C THR A 69 13.07 -9.94 -28.23
N ALA A 70 12.61 -10.62 -29.28
CA ALA A 70 11.59 -11.67 -29.17
C ALA A 70 12.06 -12.82 -28.26
N THR A 71 13.29 -13.30 -28.49
CA THR A 71 13.89 -14.36 -27.67
C THR A 71 14.10 -13.93 -26.21
N GLN A 72 14.55 -12.69 -25.97
CA GLN A 72 14.69 -12.17 -24.60
C GLN A 72 13.34 -12.03 -23.88
N VAL A 73 12.28 -11.60 -24.58
CA VAL A 73 10.94 -11.47 -24.00
C VAL A 73 10.37 -12.85 -23.65
N GLU A 74 10.55 -13.86 -24.49
CA GLU A 74 10.14 -15.23 -24.18
C GLU A 74 10.88 -15.81 -22.96
N GLU A 75 12.20 -15.60 -22.90
CA GLU A 75 13.05 -16.03 -21.78
C GLU A 75 12.63 -15.35 -20.46
N GLN A 76 12.36 -14.04 -20.50
CA GLN A 76 11.87 -13.30 -19.33
C GLN A 76 10.46 -13.75 -18.92
N ALA A 77 9.56 -13.95 -19.88
CA ALA A 77 8.21 -14.45 -19.61
C ALA A 77 8.25 -15.84 -18.95
N ARG A 78 9.17 -16.72 -19.38
CA ARG A 78 9.40 -18.03 -18.77
C ARG A 78 9.89 -17.91 -17.32
N LYS A 79 10.86 -17.05 -17.06
CA LYS A 79 11.37 -16.79 -15.70
C LYS A 79 10.30 -16.25 -14.76
N ILE A 80 9.47 -15.32 -15.25
CA ILE A 80 8.33 -14.78 -14.47
C ILE A 80 7.32 -15.89 -14.16
N ARG A 81 6.98 -16.76 -15.14
CA ARG A 81 6.08 -17.90 -14.90
C ARG A 81 6.63 -18.89 -13.87
N GLN A 82 7.94 -19.15 -13.87
CA GLN A 82 8.58 -20.00 -12.87
C GLN A 82 8.54 -19.36 -11.48
N ALA A 83 8.95 -18.09 -11.36
CA ALA A 83 8.92 -17.37 -10.09
C ALA A 83 7.50 -17.27 -9.52
N THR A 84 6.49 -17.03 -10.36
CA THR A 84 5.09 -17.00 -9.94
C THR A 84 4.58 -18.36 -9.48
N ALA A 85 4.96 -19.46 -10.16
CA ALA A 85 4.62 -20.81 -9.73
C ALA A 85 5.27 -21.17 -8.38
N GLU A 86 6.54 -20.78 -8.17
CA GLU A 86 7.24 -20.96 -6.89
C GLU A 86 6.61 -20.12 -5.77
N LEU A 87 6.24 -18.86 -6.05
CA LEU A 87 5.51 -18.00 -5.12
C LEU A 87 4.15 -18.58 -4.76
N GLU A 88 3.42 -19.17 -5.71
CA GLU A 88 2.14 -19.84 -5.45
C GLU A 88 2.31 -21.10 -4.61
N ALA A 89 3.34 -21.91 -4.88
CA ALA A 89 3.67 -23.09 -4.10
C ALA A 89 4.02 -22.70 -2.65
N SER A 90 4.90 -21.71 -2.49
CA SER A 90 5.28 -21.17 -1.19
C SER A 90 4.05 -20.59 -0.46
N ARG A 91 3.22 -19.79 -1.14
CA ARG A 91 1.99 -19.24 -0.56
C ARG A 91 1.04 -20.32 -0.05
N LYS A 92 0.90 -21.45 -0.77
CA LYS A 92 0.07 -22.59 -0.32
C LYS A 92 0.64 -23.23 0.93
N GLU A 93 1.96 -23.43 0.99
CA GLU A 93 2.66 -23.99 2.14
C GLU A 93 2.57 -23.08 3.37
N TRP A 94 2.77 -21.77 3.21
CA TRP A 94 2.60 -20.81 4.31
C TRP A 94 1.18 -20.80 4.84
N ARG A 95 0.17 -20.87 3.98
CA ARG A 95 -1.25 -20.84 4.39
C ARG A 95 -1.64 -22.10 5.18
N THR A 96 -1.12 -23.28 4.81
CA THR A 96 -1.37 -24.52 5.55
C THR A 96 -0.63 -24.55 6.88
N VAL A 97 0.63 -24.09 6.91
CA VAL A 97 1.45 -24.09 8.13
C VAL A 97 0.95 -23.06 9.15
N THR A 98 0.63 -21.83 8.72
CA THR A 98 0.12 -20.78 9.63
C THR A 98 -1.26 -21.13 10.17
N TRP A 99 -2.18 -21.65 9.35
CA TRP A 99 -3.49 -22.07 9.84
C TRP A 99 -3.40 -23.21 10.86
N LYS A 100 -2.52 -24.19 10.61
CA LYS A 100 -2.38 -25.36 11.48
C LYS A 100 -1.69 -25.03 12.82
N THR A 101 -0.84 -24.02 12.87
CA THR A 101 -0.03 -23.71 14.07
C THR A 101 -0.50 -22.47 14.84
N MET A 102 -0.94 -21.41 14.16
CA MET A 102 -1.38 -20.19 14.86
C MET A 102 -2.78 -20.36 15.48
N LEU A 103 -3.75 -20.90 14.72
CA LEU A 103 -5.14 -20.98 15.17
C LEU A 103 -5.32 -21.70 16.53
N PRO A 104 -4.69 -22.87 16.77
CA PRO A 104 -4.79 -23.55 18.06
C PRO A 104 -4.11 -22.79 19.20
N THR A 105 -2.99 -22.13 18.90
CA THR A 105 -2.20 -21.41 19.90
C THR A 105 -2.94 -20.16 20.40
N TYR A 106 -3.58 -19.42 19.50
CA TYR A 106 -4.44 -18.29 19.88
C TYR A 106 -5.67 -18.74 20.65
N LEU A 107 -6.34 -19.82 20.22
CA LEU A 107 -7.49 -20.40 20.94
C LEU A 107 -7.11 -20.84 22.35
N ALA A 108 -5.97 -21.51 22.52
CA ALA A 108 -5.48 -21.94 23.83
C ALA A 108 -5.16 -20.74 24.74
N GLY A 109 -4.54 -19.69 24.21
CA GLY A 109 -4.24 -18.46 24.96
C GLY A 109 -5.50 -17.71 25.42
N VAL A 110 -6.50 -17.59 24.55
CA VAL A 110 -7.79 -16.96 24.90
C VAL A 110 -8.53 -17.78 25.94
N LEU A 111 -8.57 -19.10 25.80
CA LEU A 111 -9.21 -19.97 26.78
C LEU A 111 -8.51 -19.91 28.14
N LEU A 112 -7.17 -19.91 28.18
CA LEU A 112 -6.41 -19.80 29.43
C LEU A 112 -6.65 -18.46 30.13
N THR A 113 -6.57 -17.35 29.41
CA THR A 113 -6.81 -16.02 29.98
C THR A 113 -8.24 -15.88 30.50
N PHE A 114 -9.23 -16.38 29.77
CA PHE A 114 -10.62 -16.43 30.21
C PHE A 114 -10.80 -17.29 31.47
N TRP A 115 -10.15 -18.45 31.54
CA TRP A 115 -10.22 -19.35 32.69
C TRP A 115 -9.61 -18.74 33.95
N VAL A 116 -8.46 -18.07 33.81
CA VAL A 116 -7.83 -17.32 34.90
C VAL A 116 -8.73 -16.20 35.39
N LEU A 117 -9.38 -15.47 34.48
CA LEU A 117 -10.31 -14.40 34.83
C LEU A 117 -11.52 -14.94 35.63
N LEU A 118 -12.09 -16.07 35.20
CA LEU A 118 -13.18 -16.74 35.93
C LEU A 118 -12.76 -17.16 37.34
N MET A 119 -11.57 -17.72 37.49
CA MET A 119 -11.03 -18.09 38.80
C MET A 119 -10.81 -16.86 39.69
N ALA A 120 -10.32 -15.76 39.15
CA ALA A 120 -10.17 -14.49 39.88
C ALA A 120 -11.53 -13.96 40.38
N VAL A 121 -12.58 -14.00 39.54
CA VAL A 121 -13.92 -13.56 39.93
C VAL A 121 -14.50 -14.42 41.06
N GLN A 122 -14.32 -15.74 41.00
CA GLN A 122 -14.79 -16.65 42.05
C GLN A 122 -14.08 -16.45 43.39
N LEU A 123 -12.79 -16.05 43.37
CA LEU A 123 -12.04 -15.71 44.58
C LEU A 123 -12.44 -14.34 45.17
N THR A 124 -12.87 -13.40 44.32
CA THR A 124 -13.20 -12.03 44.74
C THR A 124 -14.62 -11.91 45.29
N PHE A 125 -15.54 -12.78 44.85
CA PHE A 125 -16.92 -12.80 45.31
C PHE A 125 -17.32 -14.20 45.77
N PRO A 126 -17.01 -14.60 47.01
CA PRO A 126 -17.55 -15.84 47.56
C PRO A 126 -19.08 -15.73 47.59
N LYS A 127 -19.78 -16.72 47.02
CA LYS A 127 -21.25 -16.86 47.12
C LYS A 127 -21.68 -16.61 48.57
N PRO A 128 -22.70 -15.77 48.84
CA PRO A 128 -23.24 -15.66 50.18
C PRO A 128 -23.82 -17.02 50.57
N GLN A 129 -23.16 -17.70 51.51
CA GLN A 129 -23.71 -18.87 52.17
C GLN A 129 -24.95 -18.42 52.96
N ASN A 130 -26.00 -19.20 52.81
CA ASN A 130 -27.31 -19.10 53.44
C ASN A 130 -27.27 -18.46 54.83
N ALA A 131 -28.04 -17.38 54.99
CA ALA A 131 -28.27 -16.75 56.27
C ALA A 131 -28.81 -17.79 57.28
N THR A 132 -28.08 -17.90 58.37
CA THR A 132 -28.41 -18.52 59.64
C THR A 132 -29.86 -18.23 60.03
N VAL A 133 -30.61 -19.30 60.32
CA VAL A 133 -31.90 -19.24 61.01
C VAL A 133 -31.63 -18.76 62.44
N GLU A 134 -31.93 -17.50 62.76
CA GLU A 134 -32.05 -17.06 64.15
C GLU A 134 -33.45 -17.41 64.69
N PRO A 135 -33.55 -18.13 65.82
CA PRO A 135 -34.82 -18.43 66.47
C PRO A 135 -35.26 -17.20 67.29
N GLY A 136 -36.50 -16.70 67.11
CA GLY A 136 -37.13 -15.86 68.14
C GLY A 136 -37.99 -14.64 67.74
N LEU A 137 -38.35 -14.42 66.47
CA LEU A 137 -39.24 -13.29 66.09
C LEU A 137 -40.66 -13.72 65.66
N ALA A 138 -40.84 -15.00 65.33
CA ALA A 138 -42.14 -15.56 64.93
C ALA A 138 -43.12 -15.67 66.10
N MET A 139 -42.63 -15.94 67.33
CA MET A 139 -43.49 -16.13 68.51
C MET A 139 -44.21 -14.84 68.96
N PHE A 140 -43.76 -13.67 68.52
CA PHE A 140 -44.30 -12.36 68.92
C PHE A 140 -45.13 -11.68 67.82
N GLY A 141 -45.44 -12.38 66.72
CA GLY A 141 -46.25 -11.84 65.61
C GLY A 141 -45.50 -10.81 64.74
N LEU A 142 -44.17 -10.75 64.85
CA LEU A 142 -43.29 -9.88 64.06
C LEU A 142 -42.75 -10.58 62.80
N GLU A 143 -43.49 -11.57 62.28
CA GLU A 143 -43.19 -12.28 61.04
C GLU A 143 -43.19 -11.28 59.87
N GLY A 144 -42.00 -10.82 59.48
CA GLY A 144 -41.83 -9.84 58.40
C GLY A 144 -41.24 -8.49 58.81
N ALA A 145 -40.91 -8.29 60.09
CA ALA A 145 -40.10 -7.14 60.50
C ALA A 145 -38.73 -7.20 59.81
N ARG A 146 -38.40 -6.19 59.00
CA ARG A 146 -37.12 -6.10 58.31
C ARG A 146 -36.39 -4.85 58.74
N VAL A 147 -35.13 -5.05 59.13
CA VAL A 147 -34.24 -3.96 59.49
C VAL A 147 -33.27 -3.76 58.34
N SER A 148 -33.44 -2.67 57.61
CA SER A 148 -32.58 -2.35 56.46
C SER A 148 -31.58 -1.30 56.90
N ARG A 149 -30.27 -1.60 56.76
CA ARG A 149 -29.20 -0.66 57.05
C ARG A 149 -28.72 -0.03 55.74
N GLY A 150 -28.61 1.30 55.73
CA GLY A 150 -28.15 2.03 54.54
C GLY A 150 -26.71 1.62 54.16
N PRO A 151 -26.37 1.60 52.85
CA PRO A 151 -25.01 1.33 52.42
C PRO A 151 -24.06 2.37 53.03
N GLY A 152 -22.96 1.90 53.64
CA GLY A 152 -22.01 2.76 54.37
C GLY A 152 -22.36 3.01 55.85
N GLY A 153 -23.38 2.36 56.40
CA GLY A 153 -23.75 2.48 57.82
C GLY A 153 -24.52 3.75 58.19
N LEU A 154 -24.92 4.54 57.19
CA LEU A 154 -25.73 5.75 57.36
C LEU A 154 -27.20 5.37 57.55
N GLY A 155 -27.60 5.20 58.80
CA GLY A 155 -29.00 5.04 59.21
C GLY A 155 -29.55 3.62 59.13
N GLN A 156 -30.54 3.36 59.99
CA GLN A 156 -31.26 2.10 60.09
C GLN A 156 -32.75 2.39 59.95
N VAL A 157 -33.41 1.74 58.98
CA VAL A 157 -34.85 1.86 58.77
C VAL A 157 -35.49 0.56 59.19
N LEU A 158 -36.36 0.65 60.21
CA LEU A 158 -37.17 -0.47 60.70
C LEU A 158 -38.52 -0.45 59.97
N SER A 159 -38.78 -1.45 59.14
CA SER A 159 -40.07 -1.63 58.49
C SER A 159 -40.91 -2.62 59.28
N LEU A 160 -42.01 -2.15 59.87
CA LEU A 160 -42.94 -2.96 60.65
C LEU A 160 -44.10 -3.49 59.79
N PRO A 161 -44.62 -4.70 60.07
CA PRO A 161 -45.78 -5.27 59.39
C PRO A 161 -47.08 -4.53 59.76
N ARG A 162 -48.11 -4.66 58.91
CA ARG A 162 -49.42 -4.00 59.11
C ARG A 162 -50.10 -4.53 60.39
N GLY A 163 -50.48 -3.62 61.29
CA GLY A 163 -51.17 -3.95 62.55
C GLY A 163 -50.30 -3.85 63.81
N VAL A 164 -49.04 -3.43 63.67
CA VAL A 164 -48.13 -3.10 64.77
C VAL A 164 -47.94 -1.58 64.83
N THR A 165 -48.15 -0.97 66.00
CA THR A 165 -48.01 0.48 66.20
C THR A 165 -46.84 0.78 67.14
N LEU A 166 -46.18 1.92 66.94
CA LEU A 166 -45.18 2.41 67.89
C LEU A 166 -45.89 2.81 69.18
N ALA A 167 -45.39 2.33 70.32
CA ALA A 167 -45.88 2.69 71.64
C ALA A 167 -44.83 3.49 72.41
N ASP A 168 -45.28 4.35 73.32
CA ASP A 168 -44.39 5.08 74.21
C ASP A 168 -43.78 4.12 75.23
N CYS A 169 -42.45 4.01 75.21
CA CYS A 169 -41.73 3.16 76.16
C CYS A 169 -41.93 3.68 77.59
N PRO A 170 -42.33 2.84 78.56
CA PRO A 170 -42.52 3.25 79.96
C PRO A 170 -41.21 3.63 80.66
N ILE A 171 -40.05 3.32 80.06
CA ILE A 171 -38.72 3.70 80.55
C ILE A 171 -38.10 4.66 79.52
N PRO A 172 -37.95 5.96 79.84
CA PRO A 172 -37.33 6.90 78.92
C PRO A 172 -35.83 6.59 78.80
N ASN A 173 -35.43 6.07 77.63
CA ASN A 173 -34.03 5.76 77.34
C ASN A 173 -33.36 6.97 76.66
N LEU A 174 -32.40 7.59 77.36
CA LEU A 174 -31.71 8.81 76.90
C LEU A 174 -30.74 8.58 75.72
N ASN A 175 -30.49 7.34 75.31
CA ASN A 175 -29.54 6.99 74.23
C ASN A 175 -30.18 6.61 72.88
N GLY A 176 -31.49 6.87 72.69
CA GLY A 176 -32.10 7.04 71.36
C GLY A 176 -32.00 5.86 70.38
N GLY A 177 -31.97 4.61 70.85
CA GLY A 177 -31.76 3.42 70.00
C GLY A 177 -32.79 2.29 70.13
N GLU A 178 -33.71 2.37 71.08
CA GLU A 178 -34.72 1.32 71.31
C GLU A 178 -36.12 1.87 71.02
N VAL A 179 -36.90 1.09 70.28
CA VAL A 179 -38.26 1.46 69.86
C VAL A 179 -39.23 0.41 70.39
N CYS A 180 -40.17 0.81 71.25
CA CYS A 180 -41.21 -0.07 71.75
C CYS A 180 -42.35 -0.17 70.73
N VAL A 181 -42.84 -1.38 70.52
CA VAL A 181 -43.86 -1.69 69.52
C VAL A 181 -44.97 -2.49 70.19
N GLU A 182 -46.21 -2.10 69.91
CA GLU A 182 -47.40 -2.77 70.42
C GLU A 182 -47.97 -3.67 69.33
N THR A 183 -48.17 -4.94 69.65
CA THR A 183 -48.72 -5.95 68.73
C THR A 183 -50.10 -6.39 69.23
N ALA A 184 -50.90 -7.01 68.35
CA ALA A 184 -52.25 -7.45 68.70
C ALA A 184 -52.31 -8.49 69.85
N THR A 185 -51.18 -9.09 70.21
CA THR A 185 -51.05 -10.06 71.30
C THR A 185 -50.65 -9.43 72.64
N THR A 186 -50.18 -8.18 72.65
CA THR A 186 -49.73 -7.46 73.87
C THR A 186 -50.67 -6.32 74.29
N ARG A 187 -51.82 -6.17 73.61
CA ARG A 187 -52.88 -5.23 73.94
C ARG A 187 -53.81 -5.72 75.05
#